data_AF-A0A6I3MPS0-F1
#
_entry.id   AF-A0A6I3MPS0-F1
#
_cell.length_a   1.000
_cell.length_b   1.000
_cell.length_c   1.000
_cell.angle_alpha   90.00
_cell.angle_beta   90.00
_cell.angle_gamma   90.00
#
_symmetry.space_group_name_H-M   'P 1'
#
loop_
_entity.id
_entity.type
_entity.pdbx_description
1 polymer ?
#
loop_
_entity_poly.entity_id
_entity_poly.type
_entity_poly.pdbx_seq_one_letter_code
_entity_poly.pdbx_strand_id
1 'polypeptide(L)'
;MKKLVFLVLLFAGITMQAQDKKQNSKKIETPQIVEASCGECQFGMKGKSCDLAVRIDGKSYFVDGTTIHDHGDAHAEDGFCNAVRKASVTGEIVGDRFKATSFTLIAAK
;
A
#
# COMPACT_ATOMS: atom_id res chain seq x y z
N MET A 1 18.93 18.11 60.16
CA MET A 1 19.02 18.63 58.78
C MET A 1 18.89 17.46 57.81
N LYS A 2 17.64 16.98 57.71
CA LYS A 2 17.12 16.13 56.63
C LYS A 2 17.07 16.99 55.36
N LYS A 3 17.06 16.39 54.17
CA LYS A 3 17.00 17.03 52.83
C LYS A 3 18.36 17.06 52.10
N LEU A 4 19.01 15.92 51.89
CA LEU A 4 20.06 15.83 50.87
C LEU A 4 20.30 14.42 50.28
N VAL A 5 19.34 13.49 50.43
CA VAL A 5 19.52 12.10 49.95
C VAL A 5 18.41 11.65 48.98
N PHE A 6 17.44 12.51 48.64
CA PHE A 6 16.25 12.08 47.88
C PHE A 6 16.14 12.63 46.45
N LEU A 7 17.25 13.06 45.82
CA LEU A 7 17.19 13.72 44.51
C LEU A 7 18.12 13.11 43.45
N VAL A 8 18.27 11.79 43.43
CA VAL A 8 19.00 11.08 42.34
C VAL A 8 18.15 10.00 41.67
N LEU A 9 16.92 9.74 42.13
CA LEU A 9 16.07 8.63 41.67
C LEU A 9 14.90 9.07 40.78
N LEU A 10 15.08 10.12 39.97
CA LEU A 10 14.01 10.70 39.14
C LEU A 10 14.36 10.82 37.64
N PHE A 11 15.41 10.16 37.18
CA PHE A 11 15.80 10.13 35.76
C PHE A 11 15.90 8.73 35.13
N ALA A 12 15.50 7.67 35.85
CA ALA A 12 15.47 6.30 35.30
C ALA A 12 14.06 5.95 34.78
N GLY A 13 13.54 6.73 33.83
CA GLY A 13 12.15 6.59 33.41
C GLY A 13 11.81 7.12 32.03
N ILE A 14 12.78 7.23 31.12
CA ILE A 14 12.44 7.33 29.69
C ILE A 14 12.46 5.90 29.14
N THR A 15 11.42 5.15 29.46
CA THR A 15 11.15 3.92 28.73
C THR A 15 10.86 4.33 27.29
N MET A 16 11.78 3.97 26.40
CA MET A 16 11.57 3.94 24.95
C MET A 16 10.25 3.20 24.70
N GLN A 17 9.17 3.94 24.46
CA GLN A 17 8.00 3.40 23.80
C GLN A 17 8.37 3.22 22.33
N ALA A 18 9.13 2.17 22.04
CA ALA A 18 9.13 1.54 20.73
C ALA A 18 7.74 0.91 20.58
N GLN A 19 6.76 1.75 20.22
CA GLN A 19 5.46 1.26 19.79
C GLN A 19 5.74 0.57 18.45
N ASP A 20 5.93 -0.75 18.49
CA ASP A 20 5.81 -1.58 17.30
C ASP A 20 4.48 -1.20 16.65
N LYS A 21 4.54 -0.42 15.57
CA LYS A 21 3.37 -0.15 14.74
C LYS A 21 2.95 -1.52 14.23
N LYS A 22 1.98 -2.14 14.90
CA LYS A 22 1.26 -3.30 14.41
C LYS A 22 0.75 -2.87 13.04
N GLN A 23 1.46 -3.26 11.98
CA GLN A 23 1.10 -2.89 10.63
C GLN A 23 -0.29 -3.47 10.44
N ASN A 24 -1.27 -2.57 10.30
CA ASN A 24 -2.66 -2.95 10.24
C ASN A 24 -2.83 -3.65 8.90
N SER A 25 -2.69 -4.97 8.89
CA SER A 25 -2.75 -5.76 7.68
C SER A 25 -4.18 -6.20 7.42
N LYS A 26 -4.66 -5.95 6.21
CA LYS A 26 -6.02 -6.31 5.78
C LYS A 26 -5.89 -7.35 4.68
N LYS A 27 -6.35 -8.57 4.95
CA LYS A 27 -6.36 -9.65 3.96
C LYS A 27 -7.65 -9.61 3.14
N ILE A 28 -7.51 -9.76 1.82
CA ILE A 28 -8.59 -9.86 0.85
C ILE A 28 -8.54 -11.29 0.30
N GLU A 29 -9.28 -12.17 0.96
CA GLU A 29 -9.29 -13.62 0.63
C GLU A 29 -10.26 -13.94 -0.51
N THR A 30 -11.37 -13.21 -0.59
CA THR A 30 -12.34 -13.33 -1.67
C THR A 30 -12.01 -12.33 -2.78
N PRO A 31 -12.12 -12.71 -4.06
CA PRO A 31 -11.83 -11.80 -5.16
C PRO A 31 -12.68 -10.53 -5.08
N GLN A 32 -12.01 -9.37 -5.04
CA GLN A 32 -12.64 -8.06 -5.02
C GLN A 32 -12.37 -7.35 -6.34
N ILE A 33 -13.41 -6.75 -6.94
CA ILE A 33 -13.24 -5.89 -8.11
C ILE A 33 -12.80 -4.51 -7.66
N VAL A 34 -11.66 -4.06 -8.18
CA VAL A 34 -11.01 -2.79 -7.82
C VAL A 34 -10.62 -2.04 -9.08
N GLU A 35 -10.40 -0.74 -8.94
CA GLU A 35 -9.71 0.03 -9.99
C GLU A 35 -8.22 -0.28 -9.95
N ALA A 36 -7.61 -0.43 -11.13
CA ALA A 36 -6.19 -0.68 -11.29
C ALA A 36 -5.62 0.20 -12.42
N SER A 37 -4.46 0.81 -12.16
CA SER A 37 -3.83 1.76 -13.07
C SER A 37 -2.38 2.06 -12.66
N CYS A 38 -1.70 2.95 -13.37
CA CYS A 38 -0.43 3.51 -12.93
C CYS A 38 -0.65 4.42 -11.71
N GLY A 39 0.07 4.16 -10.62
CA GLY A 39 -0.04 4.91 -9.37
C GLY A 39 0.31 6.38 -9.54
N GLU A 40 1.40 6.65 -10.23
CA GLU A 40 1.91 8.00 -10.46
C GLU A 40 1.06 8.77 -11.45
N CYS A 41 0.81 8.20 -12.64
CA CYS A 41 0.13 8.90 -13.73
C CYS A 41 -1.36 9.12 -13.43
N GLN A 42 -2.06 8.08 -12.96
CA GLN A 42 -3.52 8.08 -12.91
C GLN A 42 -4.07 8.24 -11.49
N PHE A 43 -3.33 7.84 -10.45
CA PHE A 43 -3.76 7.96 -9.06
C PHE A 43 -3.06 9.07 -8.27
N GLY A 44 -2.11 9.80 -8.88
CA GLY A 44 -1.41 10.92 -8.23
C GLY A 44 -0.55 10.49 -7.05
N MET A 45 -0.10 9.23 -7.02
CA MET A 45 0.80 8.73 -5.99
C MET A 45 2.20 9.32 -6.19
N LYS A 46 2.93 9.52 -5.09
CA LYS A 46 4.30 10.04 -5.17
C LYS A 46 5.24 8.98 -5.72
N GLY A 47 5.90 9.30 -6.82
CA GLY A 47 6.86 8.45 -7.49
C GLY A 47 7.36 9.13 -8.76
N LYS A 48 8.32 8.50 -9.44
CA LYS A 48 8.75 8.89 -10.80
C LYS A 48 8.80 7.69 -11.75
N SER A 49 8.33 6.55 -11.28
CA SER A 49 8.21 5.29 -11.99
C SER A 49 6.84 5.17 -12.64
N CYS A 50 6.64 4.10 -13.41
CA CYS A 50 5.33 3.67 -13.89
C CYS A 50 4.93 2.45 -13.07
N ASP A 51 4.50 2.64 -11.82
CA ASP A 51 4.23 1.53 -10.91
C ASP A 51 2.75 1.15 -10.91
N LEU A 52 2.47 -0.15 -10.84
CA LEU A 52 1.10 -0.64 -10.78
C LEU A 52 0.50 -0.28 -9.43
N ALA A 53 -0.73 0.22 -9.44
CA ALA A 53 -1.48 0.52 -8.24
C ALA A 53 -2.93 0.06 -8.36
N VAL A 54 -3.54 -0.22 -7.20
CA VAL A 54 -4.98 -0.51 -7.07
C VAL A 54 -5.63 0.46 -6.10
N ARG A 55 -6.92 0.73 -6.30
CA ARG A 55 -7.75 1.50 -5.37
C ARG A 55 -8.72 0.57 -4.63
N ILE A 56 -8.48 0.39 -3.33
CA ILE A 56 -9.28 -0.45 -2.44
C ILE A 56 -9.91 0.47 -1.40
N ASP A 57 -11.24 0.44 -1.29
CA ASP A 57 -12.02 1.26 -0.37
C ASP A 57 -11.67 2.77 -0.46
N GLY A 58 -11.46 3.26 -1.69
CA GLY A 58 -11.13 4.66 -1.97
C GLY A 58 -9.67 5.04 -1.70
N LYS A 59 -8.84 4.13 -1.17
CA LYS A 59 -7.40 4.36 -0.96
C LYS A 59 -6.56 3.64 -1.99
N SER A 60 -5.56 4.33 -2.53
CA SER A 60 -4.62 3.76 -3.50
C SER A 60 -3.42 3.09 -2.80
N TYR A 61 -3.00 1.96 -3.35
CA TYR A 61 -1.88 1.15 -2.89
C TYR A 61 -1.04 0.72 -4.08
N PHE A 62 0.29 0.82 -3.96
CA PHE A 62 1.17 0.21 -4.94
C PHE A 62 1.08 -1.31 -4.85
N VAL A 63 1.14 -1.99 -5.98
CA VAL A 63 1.02 -3.44 -6.06
C VAL A 63 2.41 -4.08 -6.00
N ASP A 64 2.52 -5.12 -5.16
CA ASP A 64 3.62 -6.08 -5.20
C ASP A 64 3.12 -7.40 -5.78
N GLY A 65 4.02 -8.13 -6.45
CA GLY A 65 3.76 -9.47 -7.00
C GLY A 65 3.45 -9.50 -8.50
N THR A 66 3.12 -8.35 -9.09
CA THR A 66 3.02 -8.17 -10.55
C THR A 66 3.26 -6.70 -10.90
N THR A 67 3.66 -6.45 -12.14
CA THR A 67 4.00 -5.14 -12.68
C THR A 67 3.06 -4.74 -13.80
N ILE A 68 3.10 -3.46 -14.19
CA ILE A 68 2.22 -2.91 -15.22
C ILE A 68 2.47 -3.59 -16.58
N HIS A 69 3.71 -4.02 -16.83
CA HIS A 69 4.15 -4.65 -18.07
C HIS A 69 3.75 -6.12 -18.17
N ASP A 70 3.43 -6.78 -17.05
CA ASP A 70 2.91 -8.16 -17.04
C ASP A 70 1.48 -8.25 -17.62
N HIS A 71 0.85 -7.09 -17.83
CA HIS A 71 -0.54 -6.95 -18.21
C HIS A 71 -0.73 -6.25 -19.57
N GLY A 72 0.35 -6.08 -20.34
CA GLY A 72 0.34 -5.46 -21.67
C GLY A 72 1.23 -4.23 -21.76
N ASP A 73 1.11 -3.50 -22.87
CA ASP A 73 1.82 -2.23 -23.04
C ASP A 73 1.21 -1.15 -22.15
N ALA A 74 2.01 -0.68 -21.21
CA ALA A 74 1.75 0.43 -20.31
C ALA A 74 1.20 1.68 -21.00
N HIS A 75 1.69 1.96 -22.21
CA HIS A 75 1.45 3.20 -22.95
C HIS A 75 0.51 3.02 -24.13
N ALA A 76 -0.09 1.85 -24.30
CA ALA A 76 -1.22 1.68 -25.21
C ALA A 76 -2.40 2.56 -24.79
N GLU A 77 -3.39 2.75 -25.66
CA GLU A 77 -4.59 3.54 -25.37
C GLU A 77 -5.32 3.01 -24.12
N ASP A 78 -5.39 1.69 -23.97
CA ASP A 78 -5.92 0.99 -22.80
C ASP A 78 -4.84 0.58 -21.79
N GLY A 79 -3.61 1.07 -21.97
CA GLY A 79 -2.47 0.82 -21.10
C GLY A 79 -2.63 1.54 -19.76
N PHE A 80 -2.03 1.00 -18.69
CA PHE A 80 -2.22 1.51 -17.35
C PHE A 80 -1.73 2.95 -17.12
N CYS A 81 -0.80 3.46 -17.94
CA CYS A 81 -0.39 4.87 -17.86
C CYS A 81 -1.42 5.84 -18.44
N ASN A 82 -2.33 5.34 -19.29
CA ASN A 82 -3.32 6.15 -20.00
C ASN A 82 -4.75 5.90 -19.53
N ALA A 83 -5.03 4.73 -18.93
CA ALA A 83 -6.38 4.31 -18.57
C ALA A 83 -6.46 3.74 -17.13
N VAL A 84 -7.59 4.01 -16.48
CA VAL A 84 -8.00 3.31 -15.25
C VAL A 84 -8.86 2.11 -15.65
N ARG A 85 -8.41 0.91 -15.30
CA ARG A 85 -9.10 -0.35 -15.61
C ARG A 85 -9.67 -0.98 -14.36
N LYS A 86 -10.42 -2.07 -14.54
CA LYS A 86 -10.90 -2.91 -13.42
C LYS A 86 -10.13 -4.22 -13.38
N ALA A 87 -9.77 -4.63 -12.17
CA ALA A 87 -9.14 -5.92 -11.91
C ALA A 87 -9.88 -6.64 -10.78
N SER A 88 -9.94 -7.97 -10.86
CA SER A 88 -10.32 -8.85 -9.76
C SER A 88 -9.05 -9.23 -9.00
N VAL A 89 -8.99 -8.92 -7.71
CA VAL A 89 -7.78 -9.09 -6.89
C VAL A 89 -8.04 -9.87 -5.61
N THR A 90 -7.04 -10.65 -5.19
CA THR A 90 -6.90 -11.19 -3.83
C THR A 90 -5.49 -10.89 -3.33
N GLY A 91 -5.30 -10.76 -2.03
CA GLY A 91 -3.99 -10.42 -1.48
C GLY A 91 -4.05 -9.87 -0.06
N GLU A 92 -3.02 -9.12 0.31
CA GLU A 92 -2.92 -8.49 1.62
C GLU A 92 -2.40 -7.07 1.51
N ILE A 93 -3.08 -6.14 2.18
CA ILE A 93 -2.57 -4.78 2.37
C ILE A 93 -1.60 -4.82 3.55
N VAL A 94 -0.35 -4.43 3.34
CA VAL A 94 0.68 -4.30 4.37
C VAL A 94 1.25 -2.89 4.30
N GLY A 95 0.82 -2.04 5.24
CA GLY A 95 1.18 -0.61 5.24
C GLY A 95 0.50 0.16 4.11
N ASP A 96 1.30 0.64 3.15
CA ASP A 96 0.88 1.40 1.97
C ASP A 96 0.96 0.59 0.66
N ARG A 97 1.25 -0.72 0.77
CA ARG A 97 1.35 -1.63 -0.37
C ARG A 97 0.29 -2.73 -0.32
N PHE A 98 -0.15 -3.14 -1.49
CA PHE A 98 -1.02 -4.29 -1.71
C PHE A 98 -0.19 -5.43 -2.30
N LYS A 99 0.03 -6.48 -1.52
CA LYS A 99 0.71 -7.70 -1.95
C LYS A 99 -0.30 -8.60 -2.64
N ALA A 100 -0.29 -8.60 -3.97
CA ALA A 100 -1.23 -9.39 -4.75
C ALA A 100 -0.91 -10.88 -4.63
N THR A 101 -1.93 -11.67 -4.28
CA THR A 101 -1.94 -13.12 -4.45
C THR A 101 -2.53 -13.50 -5.81
N SER A 102 -3.57 -12.77 -6.25
CA SER A 102 -4.06 -12.82 -7.62
C SER A 102 -4.39 -11.42 -8.13
N PHE A 103 -4.18 -11.21 -9.42
CA PHE A 103 -4.54 -9.99 -10.12
C PHE A 103 -4.98 -10.36 -11.53
N THR A 104 -6.28 -10.21 -11.80
CA THR A 104 -6.86 -10.56 -13.11
C THR A 104 -7.56 -9.34 -13.68
N LEU A 105 -7.05 -8.82 -14.80
CA LEU A 105 -7.72 -7.76 -15.54
C LEU A 105 -9.08 -8.23 -16.05
N ILE A 106 -10.09 -7.37 -15.87
CA ILE A 106 -11.41 -7.58 -16.45
C ILE A 106 -11.39 -6.91 -17.82
N ALA A 107 -11.71 -7.67 -18.87
CA ALA A 107 -11.81 -7.12 -20.21
C ALA A 107 -12.83 -5.98 -20.25
N ALA A 108 -12.47 -4.88 -20.92
CA ALA A 108 -13.47 -3.88 -21.30
C ALA A 108 -14.41 -4.56 -22.32
N LYS A 109 -15.71 -4.55 -22.03
CA LYS A 109 -16.73 -5.04 -22.95
C LYS A 109 -17.07 -3.96 -23.96
#